data_AF-A0A496VXK5-F1
#
_entry.id   AF-A0A496VXK5-F1
#
_cell.length_a   1.000
_cell.length_b   1.000
_cell.length_c   1.000
_cell.angle_alpha   90.00
_cell.angle_beta   90.00
_cell.angle_gamma   90.00
#
_symmetry.space_group_name_H-M   'P 1'
#
loop_
_entity.id
_entity.type
_entity.pdbx_description
1 polymer ?
#
loop_
_entity_poly.entity_id
_entity_poly.type
_entity_poly.pdbx_seq_one_letter_code
_entity_poly.pdbx_strand_id
1 'polypeptide(L)'
;MELLHQLQGHTFSLSLEVQIPKPIQYELSHSLDITVPSVNFQPAIIRYTLAFELINHEQFQIAQEHLLLLLKPEQSPYQIIQRDKGKQTTTFQAEGQSQTFQFTISPKQLALSSLPADHRFFLATLWFKDFLQQQTCLYQPQGSKLRQASPPRYRTGLNPNGRWLPWQILSLKKEQPDEFEEWLELVRLALPAIQNIQAEIREDDRHAYLKVHYQNGIALPSSGLSDGTLNILALTILPYVTSLPQIITLEEPENGIHPSAIEAILQAIQAVDDSQIWLTTHSPIVLAHTRLDNMLCMRVNDDNSVNAIVGSKHPRLQAWQGGIDLGTLFAAGVLS
;
A
#
# COMPACT_ATOMS: atom_id res chain seq x y z
N MET A 1 -0.52 4.56 10.20
CA MET A 1 -1.05 5.56 9.24
C MET A 1 -2.49 5.20 8.98
N GLU A 2 -3.39 6.17 8.90
CA GLU A 2 -4.79 5.94 8.53
C GLU A 2 -5.07 6.64 7.19
N LEU A 3 -5.68 5.93 6.26
CA LEU A 3 -6.19 6.53 5.03
C LEU A 3 -7.64 6.97 5.27
N LEU A 4 -7.89 8.27 5.15
CA LEU A 4 -9.22 8.82 5.04
C LEU A 4 -9.51 9.15 3.57
N HIS A 5 -10.75 8.97 3.16
CA HIS A 5 -11.24 9.46 1.88
C HIS A 5 -12.46 10.34 2.15
N GLN A 6 -12.61 11.39 1.34
CA GLN A 6 -13.77 12.27 1.43
C GLN A 6 -14.22 12.61 0.02
N LEU A 7 -15.52 12.49 -0.24
CA LEU A 7 -16.11 12.96 -1.48
C LEU A 7 -16.27 14.48 -1.41
N GLN A 8 -15.64 15.20 -2.34
CA GLN A 8 -15.88 16.62 -2.56
C GLN A 8 -16.33 16.85 -4.00
N GLY A 9 -17.63 16.74 -4.27
CA GLY A 9 -18.22 16.99 -5.59
C GLY A 9 -17.66 16.05 -6.66
N HIS A 10 -16.96 16.63 -7.66
CA HIS A 10 -16.43 15.97 -8.86
C HIS A 10 -14.97 15.52 -8.73
N THR A 11 -14.41 15.49 -7.52
CA THR A 11 -13.00 15.11 -7.31
C THR A 11 -12.88 13.99 -6.29
N PHE A 12 -12.00 13.02 -6.59
CA PHE A 12 -11.58 11.99 -5.66
C PHE A 12 -10.41 12.54 -4.82
N SER A 13 -10.56 12.56 -3.49
CA SER A 13 -9.47 12.92 -2.58
C SER A 13 -9.02 11.75 -1.70
N LEU A 14 -7.71 11.56 -1.66
CA LEU A 14 -6.98 10.62 -0.81
C LEU A 14 -6.32 11.41 0.33
N SER A 15 -6.59 11.07 1.59
CA SER A 15 -6.00 11.73 2.76
C SER A 15 -5.22 10.73 3.62
N LEU A 16 -3.92 10.94 3.79
CA LEU A 16 -3.07 10.15 4.68
C LEU A 16 -2.94 10.87 6.01
N GLU A 17 -3.23 10.17 7.11
CA GLU A 17 -2.91 10.60 8.46
C GLU A 17 -1.79 9.77 9.04
N VAL A 18 -0.68 10.42 9.39
CA VAL A 18 0.47 9.76 9.98
C VAL A 18 0.82 10.43 11.30
N GLN A 19 0.89 9.61 12.36
CA GLN A 19 1.44 10.03 13.63
C GLN A 19 2.95 10.22 13.52
N ILE A 20 3.43 11.38 13.93
CA ILE A 20 4.84 11.74 13.90
C ILE A 20 5.57 10.94 15.00
N PRO A 21 6.74 10.31 14.74
CA PRO A 21 7.52 9.62 15.76
C PRO A 21 8.01 10.55 16.86
N LYS A 22 8.10 10.03 18.09
CA LYS A 22 8.56 10.80 19.28
C LYS A 22 9.87 11.56 19.07
N PRO A 23 10.92 11.02 18.41
CA PRO A 23 12.16 11.78 18.18
C PRO A 23 11.93 13.05 17.35
N ILE A 24 11.15 12.94 16.28
CA ILE A 24 10.79 14.08 15.42
C ILE A 24 9.92 15.07 16.18
N GLN A 25 8.95 14.60 16.98
CA GLN A 25 8.14 15.47 17.83
C GLN A 25 8.98 16.27 18.83
N TYR A 26 10.00 15.64 19.43
CA TYR A 26 10.90 16.29 20.37
C TYR A 26 11.70 17.41 19.70
N GLU A 27 12.31 17.13 18.54
CA GLU A 27 13.05 18.14 17.79
C GLU A 27 12.15 19.29 17.31
N LEU A 28 10.94 18.98 16.85
CA LEU A 28 9.94 19.99 16.49
C LEU A 28 9.56 20.88 17.68
N SER A 29 9.36 20.32 18.88
CA SER A 29 9.02 21.14 20.03
C SER A 29 10.12 22.15 20.40
N HIS A 30 11.38 21.79 20.17
CA HIS A 30 12.53 22.67 20.43
C HIS A 30 12.64 23.77 19.36
N SER A 31 12.39 23.46 18.09
CA SER A 31 12.47 24.46 17.02
C SER A 31 11.31 25.47 17.05
N LEU A 32 10.18 25.09 17.62
CA LEU A 32 8.95 25.88 17.67
C LEU A 32 8.77 26.70 18.96
N ASP A 33 9.75 26.67 19.89
CA ASP A 33 9.65 27.25 21.24
C ASP A 33 8.36 26.83 21.99
N ILE A 34 7.84 25.64 21.69
CA ILE A 34 6.66 25.10 22.37
C ILE A 34 7.14 24.50 23.69
N THR A 35 6.82 25.17 24.82
CA THR A 35 6.97 24.58 26.14
C THR A 35 6.06 23.35 26.23
N VAL A 36 6.64 22.15 26.11
CA VAL A 36 5.93 20.89 26.33
C VAL A 36 6.03 20.59 27.82
N PRO A 37 4.93 20.73 28.62
CA PRO A 37 4.96 20.21 29.96
C PRO A 37 5.18 18.71 29.87
N SER A 38 6.08 18.18 30.70
CA SER A 38 6.10 16.77 30.99
C SER A 38 4.69 16.32 31.39
N VAL A 39 4.29 15.15 30.90
CA VAL A 39 3.00 14.45 31.09
C VAL A 39 1.96 14.72 29.98
N ASN A 40 1.80 13.72 29.11
CA ASN A 40 0.88 13.57 27.96
C ASN A 40 1.25 14.31 26.66
N PHE A 41 2.22 13.75 25.92
CA PHE A 41 2.32 13.98 24.47
C PHE A 41 1.03 13.51 23.80
N GLN A 42 0.11 14.42 23.49
CA GLN A 42 -0.92 14.18 22.48
C GLN A 42 -0.21 14.00 21.13
N PRO A 43 -0.59 13.01 20.31
CA PRO A 43 0.17 12.68 19.11
C PRO A 43 0.10 13.83 18.10
N ALA A 44 1.26 14.35 17.71
CA ALA A 44 1.35 15.23 16.55
C ALA A 44 1.11 14.41 15.28
N ILE A 45 0.25 14.91 14.39
CA ILE A 45 -0.21 14.21 13.18
C ILE A 45 0.10 15.06 11.96
N ILE A 46 0.56 14.41 10.88
CA ILE A 46 0.55 14.99 9.53
C ILE A 46 -0.67 14.46 8.81
N ARG A 47 -1.52 15.36 8.32
CA ARG A 47 -2.62 15.05 7.41
C ARG A 47 -2.26 15.55 6.01
N TYR A 48 -2.06 14.63 5.08
CA TYR A 48 -1.72 14.92 3.70
C TYR A 48 -2.86 14.53 2.77
N THR A 49 -3.47 15.50 2.10
CA THR A 49 -4.64 15.31 1.23
C THR A 49 -4.30 15.63 -0.21
N LEU A 50 -4.60 14.71 -1.12
CA LEU A 50 -4.45 14.85 -2.56
C LEU A 50 -5.80 14.68 -3.23
N ALA A 51 -6.19 15.62 -4.08
CA ALA A 51 -7.35 15.45 -4.96
C ALA A 51 -6.91 15.39 -6.42
N PHE A 52 -7.46 14.42 -7.15
CA PHE A 52 -7.14 14.19 -8.56
C PHE A 52 -8.31 14.59 -9.46
N GLU A 53 -7.97 15.04 -10.67
CA GLU A 53 -8.89 15.31 -11.77
C GLU A 53 -8.36 14.64 -13.04
N LEU A 54 -9.26 14.01 -13.79
CA LEU A 54 -8.93 13.37 -15.07
C LEU A 54 -9.31 14.33 -16.20
N ILE A 55 -8.32 14.68 -17.04
CA ILE A 55 -8.51 15.57 -18.18
C ILE A 55 -8.44 14.75 -19.47
N ASN A 56 -9.42 14.98 -20.37
CA ASN A 56 -9.52 14.35 -21.69
C ASN A 56 -9.42 12.82 -21.66
N HIS A 57 -9.97 12.16 -20.64
CA HIS A 57 -9.97 10.70 -20.48
C HIS A 57 -8.60 10.00 -20.37
N GLU A 58 -7.48 10.73 -20.43
CA GLU A 58 -6.14 10.11 -20.53
C GLU A 58 -5.14 10.65 -19.51
N GLN A 59 -5.37 11.82 -18.91
CA GLN A 59 -4.35 12.48 -18.09
C GLN A 59 -4.87 12.85 -16.71
N PHE A 60 -4.32 12.21 -15.69
CA PHE A 60 -4.50 12.64 -14.31
C PHE A 60 -3.69 13.92 -14.02
N GLN A 61 -4.33 14.85 -13.32
CA GLN A 61 -3.72 16.05 -12.77
C GLN A 61 -4.09 16.18 -11.29
N ILE A 62 -3.20 16.81 -10.53
CA ILE A 62 -3.42 17.15 -9.13
C ILE A 62 -4.25 18.42 -9.09
N ALA A 63 -5.52 18.28 -8.75
CA ALA A 63 -6.45 19.40 -8.63
C ALA A 63 -6.26 20.15 -7.31
N GLN A 64 -5.99 19.42 -6.22
CA GLN A 64 -5.71 19.98 -4.90
C GLN A 64 -4.64 19.16 -4.20
N GLU A 65 -3.84 19.83 -3.37
CA GLU A 65 -2.83 19.17 -2.55
C GLU A 65 -2.60 20.01 -1.29
N HIS A 66 -2.92 19.41 -0.15
CA HIS A 66 -2.81 20.05 1.16
C HIS A 66 -1.97 19.19 2.10
N LEU A 67 -1.05 19.81 2.82
CA LEU A 67 -0.34 19.16 3.93
C LEU A 67 -0.56 20.00 5.18
N LEU A 68 -1.19 19.39 6.18
CA LEU A 68 -1.48 19.99 7.47
C LEU A 68 -0.64 19.30 8.54
N LEU A 69 0.02 20.10 9.36
CA LEU A 69 0.71 19.66 10.57
C LEU A 69 -0.14 20.01 11.79
N LEU A 70 -0.64 18.99 12.47
CA LEU A 70 -1.49 19.10 13.66
C LEU A 70 -0.66 18.79 14.90
N LEU A 71 -0.31 19.81 15.68
CA LEU A 71 0.52 19.65 16.88
C LEU A 71 -0.31 19.53 18.16
N LYS A 72 -1.46 20.23 18.24
CA LYS A 72 -2.39 20.20 19.38
C LYS A 72 -3.84 20.26 18.86
N PRO A 73 -4.80 19.58 19.50
CA PRO A 73 -6.21 19.61 19.08
C PRO A 73 -6.84 21.02 19.10
N GLU A 74 -6.40 21.87 20.02
CA GLU A 74 -6.96 23.22 20.24
C GLU A 74 -6.28 24.31 19.41
N GLN A 75 -5.16 24.01 18.74
CA GLN A 75 -4.45 24.96 17.89
C GLN A 75 -4.85 24.76 16.42
N SER A 76 -4.94 25.87 15.69
CA SER A 76 -5.10 25.83 14.24
C SER A 76 -3.95 25.03 13.62
N PRO A 77 -4.24 24.13 12.66
CA PRO A 77 -3.20 23.35 12.00
C PRO A 77 -2.27 24.25 11.21
N TYR A 78 -0.98 23.91 11.15
CA TYR A 78 -0.03 24.58 10.27
C TYR A 78 -0.23 24.06 8.85
N GLN A 79 -0.60 24.94 7.93
CA GLN A 79 -0.83 24.59 6.53
C GLN A 79 0.48 24.71 5.73
N ILE A 80 1.26 23.64 5.76
CA ILE A 80 2.61 23.61 5.18
C ILE A 80 2.57 23.65 3.65
N ILE A 81 1.64 22.92 3.04
CA ILE A 81 1.44 22.92 1.59
C ILE A 81 -0.01 23.27 1.31
N GLN A 82 -0.23 24.23 0.41
CA GLN A 82 -1.55 24.59 -0.09
C GLN A 82 -1.55 24.78 -1.61
N ARG A 83 -2.14 23.83 -2.32
CA ARG A 83 -2.54 23.95 -3.72
C ARG A 83 -4.06 23.79 -3.79
N ASP A 84 -4.74 24.84 -4.25
CA ASP A 84 -6.19 24.82 -4.43
C ASP A 84 -6.55 24.76 -5.93
N LYS A 85 -7.67 24.10 -6.23
CA LYS A 85 -8.19 24.00 -7.59
C LYS A 85 -8.40 25.39 -8.20
N GLY A 86 -7.92 25.60 -9.42
CA GLY A 86 -8.04 26.85 -10.15
C GLY A 86 -7.01 27.94 -9.77
N LYS A 87 -6.17 27.72 -8.76
CA LYS A 87 -5.02 28.61 -8.48
C LYS A 87 -3.80 28.18 -9.30
N GLN A 88 -3.05 29.16 -9.79
CA GLN A 88 -1.83 28.92 -10.58
C GLN A 88 -0.60 28.63 -9.71
N THR A 89 -0.61 29.10 -8.46
CA THR A 89 0.53 28.98 -7.54
C THR A 89 0.21 28.04 -6.39
N THR A 90 1.21 27.30 -5.96
CA THR A 90 1.21 26.52 -4.72
C THR A 90 1.91 27.32 -3.63
N THR A 91 1.28 27.41 -2.46
CA THR A 91 1.84 28.06 -1.28
C THR A 91 2.54 27.05 -0.39
N PHE A 92 3.72 27.42 0.10
CA PHE A 92 4.48 26.69 1.10
C PHE A 92 4.67 27.56 2.32
N GLN A 93 4.44 27.00 3.51
CA GLN A 93 4.67 27.68 4.78
C GLN A 93 5.69 26.87 5.59
N ALA A 94 6.76 27.52 6.06
CA ALA A 94 7.72 26.86 6.94
C ALA A 94 7.05 26.47 8.28
N GLU A 95 7.43 25.32 8.82
CA GLU A 95 6.89 24.79 10.07
C GLU A 95 7.16 25.79 11.20
N GLY A 96 6.10 26.25 11.88
CA GLY A 96 6.21 27.22 12.97
C GLY A 96 6.36 28.68 12.58
N GLN A 97 6.47 28.99 11.30
CA GLN A 97 6.73 30.35 10.84
C GLN A 97 5.52 30.90 10.09
N SER A 98 5.32 32.21 10.14
CA SER A 98 4.26 32.88 9.38
C SER A 98 4.68 33.19 7.94
N GLN A 99 5.97 33.02 7.59
CA GLN A 99 6.45 33.31 6.25
C GLN A 99 5.99 32.23 5.27
N THR A 100 5.42 32.69 4.16
CA THR A 100 4.97 31.84 3.06
C THR A 100 5.74 32.13 1.78
N PHE A 101 5.95 31.09 0.98
CA PHE A 101 6.56 31.17 -0.34
C PHE A 101 5.58 30.63 -1.37
N GLN A 102 5.55 31.21 -2.57
CA GLN A 102 4.65 30.78 -3.64
C GLN A 102 5.44 30.41 -4.87
N PHE A 103 5.16 29.23 -5.41
CA PHE A 103 5.81 28.72 -6.62
C PHE A 103 4.76 28.18 -7.59
N THR A 104 5.01 28.33 -8.88
CA THR A 104 4.24 27.64 -9.91
C THR A 104 4.77 26.22 -10.04
N ILE A 105 3.93 25.23 -9.73
CA ILE A 105 4.25 23.80 -9.85
C ILE A 105 3.37 23.20 -10.93
N SER A 106 3.95 22.34 -11.76
CA SER A 106 3.21 21.61 -12.79
C SER A 106 2.02 20.85 -12.18
N PRO A 107 0.82 20.88 -12.78
CA PRO A 107 -0.33 20.08 -12.32
C PRO A 107 -0.07 18.57 -12.29
N LYS A 108 0.97 18.09 -12.98
CA LYS A 108 1.40 16.68 -13.00
C LYS A 108 2.42 16.33 -11.92
N GLN A 109 2.88 17.30 -11.13
CA GLN A 109 3.91 17.12 -10.11
C GLN A 109 3.34 17.41 -8.72
N LEU A 110 3.64 16.53 -7.76
CA LEU A 110 3.31 16.73 -6.34
C LEU A 110 4.12 17.90 -5.77
N ALA A 111 3.45 18.85 -5.14
CA ALA A 111 4.08 19.93 -4.39
C ALA A 111 4.99 19.40 -3.27
N LEU A 112 4.61 18.29 -2.62
CA LEU A 112 5.47 17.61 -1.65
C LEU A 112 6.82 17.18 -2.25
N SER A 113 6.84 16.80 -3.53
CA SER A 113 8.09 16.44 -4.21
C SER A 113 9.00 17.66 -4.43
N SER A 114 8.40 18.84 -4.62
CA SER A 114 9.08 20.11 -4.90
C SER A 114 9.45 20.91 -3.65
N LEU A 115 9.15 20.41 -2.46
CA LEU A 115 9.46 21.08 -1.19
C LEU A 115 10.98 21.32 -1.04
N PRO A 116 11.42 22.50 -0.56
CA PRO A 116 12.82 22.74 -0.23
C PRO A 116 13.34 21.73 0.79
N ALA A 117 14.52 21.15 0.53
CA ALA A 117 15.17 20.18 1.40
C ALA A 117 15.93 20.86 2.56
N ASP A 118 15.26 21.76 3.28
CA ASP A 118 15.83 22.45 4.44
C ASP A 118 15.17 21.96 5.74
N HIS A 119 15.85 21.06 6.44
CA HIS A 119 15.37 20.47 7.71
C HIS A 119 15.20 21.51 8.83
N ARG A 120 15.72 22.72 8.69
CA ARG A 120 15.48 23.79 9.67
C ARG A 120 14.06 24.34 9.59
N PHE A 121 13.43 24.25 8.41
CA PHE A 121 12.10 24.81 8.13
C PHE A 121 11.03 23.75 7.88
N PHE A 122 11.41 22.52 7.52
CA PHE A 122 10.49 21.47 7.08
C PHE A 122 10.81 20.10 7.69
N LEU A 123 11.20 20.06 8.98
CA LEU A 123 11.64 18.85 9.65
C LEU A 123 10.59 17.72 9.59
N ALA A 124 9.35 18.01 9.99
CA ALA A 124 8.26 17.04 10.02
C ALA A 124 7.89 16.58 8.61
N THR A 125 7.83 17.54 7.70
CA THR A 125 7.36 17.33 6.32
C THR A 125 8.39 16.55 5.50
N LEU A 126 9.69 16.82 5.67
CA LEU A 126 10.76 16.04 5.05
C LEU A 126 10.82 14.63 5.64
N TRP A 127 10.66 14.48 6.96
CA TRP A 127 10.51 13.16 7.57
C TRP A 127 9.33 12.38 6.96
N PHE A 128 8.17 13.02 6.79
CA PHE A 128 6.99 12.38 6.19
C PHE A 128 7.21 12.01 4.72
N LYS A 129 7.88 12.87 3.95
CA LYS A 129 8.28 12.57 2.57
C LYS A 129 9.18 11.34 2.52
N ASP A 130 10.20 11.26 3.37
CA ASP A 130 11.11 10.12 3.46
C ASP A 130 10.37 8.86 3.92
N PHE A 131 9.45 9.00 4.87
CA PHE A 131 8.56 7.92 5.33
C PHE A 131 7.76 7.34 4.16
N LEU A 132 7.09 8.17 3.35
CA LEU A 132 6.35 7.68 2.18
C LEU A 132 7.27 6.98 1.17
N GLN A 133 8.49 7.48 0.97
CA GLN A 133 9.44 6.87 0.03
C GLN A 133 9.98 5.52 0.50
N GLN A 134 10.14 5.33 1.81
CA GLN A 134 10.75 4.13 2.39
C GLN A 134 9.74 3.09 2.86
N GLN A 135 8.54 3.53 3.26
CA GLN A 135 7.51 2.69 3.90
C GLN A 135 6.32 2.41 2.98
N THR A 136 6.46 2.69 1.68
CA THR A 136 5.47 2.33 0.66
C THR A 136 6.09 1.38 -0.36
N CYS A 137 5.38 0.33 -0.72
CA CYS A 137 5.78 -0.60 -1.77
C CYS A 137 4.64 -0.87 -2.74
N LEU A 138 4.88 -0.62 -4.03
CA LEU A 138 4.07 -1.20 -5.10
C LEU A 138 4.56 -2.63 -5.33
N TYR A 139 3.85 -3.58 -4.73
CA TYR A 139 4.21 -4.99 -4.82
C TYR A 139 3.52 -5.63 -6.03
N GLN A 140 4.31 -5.87 -7.06
CA GLN A 140 3.89 -6.49 -8.32
C GLN A 140 4.85 -7.62 -8.64
N PRO A 141 4.64 -8.82 -8.08
CA PRO A 141 5.45 -10.00 -8.37
C PRO A 141 5.54 -10.24 -9.88
N GLN A 142 6.77 -10.40 -10.39
CA GLN A 142 7.00 -10.62 -11.81
C GLN A 142 7.56 -12.03 -12.01
N GLY A 143 6.84 -12.88 -12.75
CA GLY A 143 7.29 -14.24 -13.06
C GLY A 143 8.72 -14.28 -13.61
N SER A 144 9.08 -13.33 -14.49
CA SER A 144 10.45 -13.20 -15.04
C SER A 144 11.53 -12.95 -13.99
N LYS A 145 11.21 -12.31 -12.86
CA LYS A 145 12.11 -12.02 -11.74
C LYS A 145 12.10 -13.14 -10.71
N LEU A 146 10.94 -13.72 -10.42
CA LEU A 146 10.75 -14.85 -9.51
C LEU A 146 11.43 -16.13 -9.99
N ARG A 147 11.56 -16.31 -11.32
CA ARG A 147 12.34 -17.40 -11.94
C ARG A 147 13.85 -17.28 -11.77
N GLN A 148 14.34 -16.09 -11.41
CA GLN A 148 15.77 -15.82 -11.27
C GLN A 148 16.24 -16.10 -9.86
N ALA A 149 17.47 -16.60 -9.73
CA ALA A 149 18.11 -16.68 -8.43
C ALA A 149 18.30 -15.26 -7.84
N SER A 150 18.10 -15.14 -6.53
CA SER A 150 18.15 -13.90 -5.78
C SER A 150 19.51 -13.67 -5.13
N PRO A 151 20.14 -12.49 -5.28
CA PRO A 151 21.44 -12.20 -4.68
C PRO A 151 21.37 -12.13 -3.15
N PRO A 152 22.48 -12.40 -2.42
CA PRO A 152 22.50 -12.50 -0.96
C PRO A 152 22.39 -11.17 -0.20
N ARG A 153 22.35 -10.03 -0.90
CA ARG A 153 22.36 -8.68 -0.32
C ARG A 153 21.04 -8.26 0.33
N TYR A 154 19.96 -9.01 0.11
CA TYR A 154 18.63 -8.59 0.50
C TYR A 154 17.86 -9.73 1.17
N ARG A 155 18.06 -9.86 2.49
CA ARG A 155 17.54 -10.98 3.28
C ARG A 155 16.26 -10.66 4.04
N THR A 156 15.91 -9.38 4.16
CA THR A 156 14.78 -8.89 4.95
C THR A 156 13.95 -7.91 4.13
N GLY A 157 12.69 -7.73 4.52
CA GLY A 157 11.74 -6.84 3.85
C GLY A 157 11.17 -7.40 2.55
N LEU A 158 10.52 -6.50 1.81
CA LEU A 158 9.76 -6.82 0.61
C LEU A 158 10.41 -6.21 -0.64
N ASN A 159 10.63 -7.03 -1.67
CA ASN A 159 11.04 -6.52 -2.97
C ASN A 159 9.82 -6.29 -3.87
N PRO A 160 9.68 -5.12 -4.52
CA PRO A 160 8.54 -4.82 -5.40
C PRO A 160 8.22 -5.90 -6.45
N ASN A 161 9.22 -6.59 -7.00
CA ASN A 161 9.00 -7.61 -8.04
C ASN A 161 9.03 -9.07 -7.53
N GLY A 162 9.11 -9.27 -6.22
CA GLY A 162 9.07 -10.60 -5.59
C GLY A 162 10.38 -11.40 -5.67
N ARG A 163 11.45 -10.92 -6.33
CA ARG A 163 12.70 -11.68 -6.51
C ARG A 163 13.33 -12.17 -5.19
N TRP A 164 13.05 -11.54 -4.05
CA TRP A 164 13.61 -11.93 -2.75
C TRP A 164 12.92 -13.13 -2.09
N LEU A 165 11.86 -13.67 -2.70
CA LEU A 165 11.09 -14.81 -2.19
C LEU A 165 11.94 -16.00 -1.66
N PRO A 166 13.03 -16.44 -2.33
CA PRO A 166 13.89 -17.49 -1.78
C PRO A 166 14.53 -17.14 -0.43
N TRP A 167 14.90 -15.88 -0.21
CA TRP A 167 15.48 -15.46 1.07
C TRP A 167 14.43 -15.33 2.17
N GLN A 168 13.23 -14.89 1.82
CA GLN A 168 12.10 -14.83 2.75
C GLN A 168 11.76 -16.25 3.25
N ILE A 169 11.67 -17.22 2.34
CA ILE A 169 11.42 -18.63 2.68
C ILE A 169 12.58 -19.23 3.50
N LEU A 170 13.84 -18.91 3.17
CA LEU A 170 15.00 -19.35 3.96
C LEU A 170 14.98 -18.80 5.39
N SER A 171 14.64 -17.52 5.55
CA SER A 171 14.56 -16.85 6.86
C SER A 171 13.40 -17.43 7.67
N LEU A 172 12.20 -17.51 7.09
CA LEU A 172 11.01 -18.11 7.72
C LEU A 172 11.31 -19.52 8.22
N LYS A 173 11.82 -20.40 7.36
CA LYS A 173 12.12 -21.79 7.72
C LYS A 173 13.18 -21.90 8.83
N LYS A 174 14.11 -20.96 8.90
CA LYS A 174 15.21 -20.97 9.88
C LYS A 174 14.79 -20.39 11.23
N GLU A 175 14.01 -19.31 11.20
CA GLU A 175 13.69 -18.49 12.36
C GLU A 175 12.37 -18.92 13.01
N GLN A 176 11.37 -19.30 12.21
CA GLN A 176 10.03 -19.70 12.65
C GLN A 176 9.56 -20.95 11.85
N PRO A 177 10.08 -22.15 12.18
CA PRO A 177 9.75 -23.38 11.44
C PRO A 177 8.27 -23.77 11.55
N ASP A 178 7.59 -23.44 12.64
CA ASP A 178 6.15 -23.71 12.80
C ASP A 178 5.33 -22.85 11.84
N GLU A 179 5.64 -21.55 11.73
CA GLU A 179 5.03 -20.63 10.76
C GLU A 179 5.35 -21.01 9.30
N PHE A 180 6.53 -21.59 9.05
CA PHE A 180 6.84 -22.16 7.73
C PHE A 180 5.88 -23.29 7.34
N GLU A 181 5.54 -24.18 8.27
CA GLU A 181 4.59 -25.26 8.02
C GLU A 181 3.16 -24.71 7.85
N GLU A 182 2.76 -23.70 8.63
CA GLU A 182 1.48 -23.00 8.44
C GLU A 182 1.38 -22.35 7.05
N TRP A 183 2.43 -21.65 6.63
CA TRP A 183 2.53 -21.09 5.28
C TRP A 183 2.42 -22.18 4.21
N LEU A 184 3.10 -23.31 4.40
CA LEU A 184 3.07 -24.43 3.46
C LEU A 184 1.66 -25.06 3.36
N GLU A 185 0.93 -25.17 4.47
CA GLU A 185 -0.47 -25.60 4.47
C GLU A 185 -1.38 -24.63 3.70
N LEU A 186 -1.20 -23.32 3.89
CA LEU A 186 -1.92 -22.30 3.12
C LEU A 186 -1.62 -22.40 1.62
N VAL A 187 -0.35 -22.63 1.26
CA VAL A 187 0.05 -22.87 -0.13
C VAL A 187 -0.58 -24.15 -0.67
N ARG A 188 -0.66 -25.23 0.11
CA ARG A 188 -1.29 -26.50 -0.31
C ARG A 188 -2.79 -26.36 -0.51
N LEU A 189 -3.47 -25.46 0.20
CA LEU A 189 -4.86 -25.12 -0.07
C LEU A 189 -5.03 -24.55 -1.49
N ALA A 190 -4.12 -23.66 -1.91
CA ALA A 190 -4.12 -23.08 -3.25
C ALA A 190 -3.61 -24.05 -4.33
N LEU A 191 -2.62 -24.88 -4.00
CA LEU A 191 -1.86 -25.74 -4.92
C LEU A 191 -1.71 -27.16 -4.32
N PRO A 192 -2.77 -27.99 -4.34
CA PRO A 192 -2.78 -29.28 -3.65
C PRO A 192 -1.73 -30.29 -4.12
N ALA A 193 -1.20 -30.12 -5.34
CA ALA A 193 -0.17 -30.99 -5.88
C ALA A 193 1.22 -30.75 -5.28
N ILE A 194 1.44 -29.63 -4.58
CA ILE A 194 2.72 -29.31 -3.93
C ILE A 194 2.87 -30.15 -2.66
N GLN A 195 3.96 -30.90 -2.58
CA GLN A 195 4.37 -31.63 -1.40
C GLN A 195 5.26 -30.78 -0.50
N ASN A 196 6.25 -30.06 -1.04
CA ASN A 196 7.18 -29.28 -0.22
C ASN A 196 7.79 -28.13 -1.03
N ILE A 197 8.24 -27.09 -0.34
CA ILE A 197 8.97 -25.97 -0.94
C ILE A 197 10.29 -25.80 -0.20
N GLN A 198 11.36 -25.70 -0.97
CA GLN A 198 12.70 -25.49 -0.45
C GLN A 198 13.31 -24.30 -1.17
N ALA A 199 14.13 -23.55 -0.44
CA ALA A 199 15.00 -22.55 -1.03
C ALA A 199 16.45 -23.02 -0.83
N GLU A 200 17.23 -23.01 -1.92
CA GLU A 200 18.60 -23.50 -1.96
C GLU A 200 19.55 -22.36 -2.31
N ILE A 201 20.70 -22.31 -1.64
CA ILE A 201 21.76 -21.32 -1.91
C ILE A 201 22.82 -21.97 -2.79
N ARG A 202 23.10 -21.37 -3.95
CA ARG A 202 24.19 -21.79 -4.82
C ARG A 202 25.54 -21.55 -4.16
N GLU A 203 26.48 -22.46 -4.36
CA GLU A 203 27.80 -22.37 -3.73
C GLU A 203 28.65 -21.24 -4.34
N ASP A 204 28.63 -21.11 -5.67
CA ASP A 204 29.53 -20.22 -6.42
C ASP A 204 29.27 -18.73 -6.19
N ASP A 205 28.00 -18.32 -6.23
CA ASP A 205 27.59 -16.90 -6.22
C ASP A 205 26.72 -16.54 -4.99
N ARG A 206 26.44 -17.53 -4.13
CA ARG A 206 25.57 -17.40 -2.96
C ARG A 206 24.16 -16.91 -3.29
N HIS A 207 23.69 -17.05 -4.53
CA HIS A 207 22.32 -16.72 -4.88
C HIS A 207 21.37 -17.82 -4.43
N ALA A 208 20.19 -17.42 -3.95
CA ALA A 208 19.14 -18.33 -3.52
C ALA A 208 18.09 -18.53 -4.61
N TYR A 209 17.56 -19.75 -4.78
CA TYR A 209 16.46 -20.05 -5.70
C TYR A 209 15.48 -21.05 -5.07
N LEU A 210 14.24 -21.08 -5.55
CA LEU A 210 13.25 -22.05 -5.06
C LEU A 210 13.37 -23.38 -5.79
N LYS A 211 13.05 -24.46 -5.08
CA LYS A 211 12.75 -25.78 -5.61
C LYS A 211 11.44 -26.26 -4.99
N VAL A 212 10.45 -26.54 -5.83
CA VAL A 212 9.13 -27.04 -5.43
C VAL A 212 9.08 -28.53 -5.72
N HIS A 213 8.73 -29.32 -4.71
CA HIS A 213 8.54 -30.76 -4.80
C HIS A 213 7.05 -31.06 -4.88
N TYR A 214 6.66 -31.84 -5.87
CA TYR A 214 5.28 -32.25 -6.12
C TYR A 214 5.03 -33.68 -5.61
N GLN A 215 3.78 -33.99 -5.28
CA GLN A 215 3.37 -35.30 -4.76
C GLN A 215 3.70 -36.48 -5.69
N ASN A 216 3.82 -36.22 -7.00
CA ASN A 216 4.20 -37.21 -8.00
C ASN A 216 5.72 -37.47 -8.08
N GLY A 217 6.51 -36.91 -7.17
CA GLY A 217 7.96 -37.06 -7.10
C GLY A 217 8.76 -36.12 -8.00
N ILE A 218 8.09 -35.26 -8.79
CA ILE A 218 8.77 -34.24 -9.61
C ILE A 218 9.25 -33.10 -8.70
N ALA A 219 10.49 -32.65 -8.91
CA ALA A 219 11.03 -31.44 -8.29
C ALA A 219 11.39 -30.41 -9.37
N LEU A 220 10.78 -29.23 -9.33
CA LEU A 220 11.04 -28.15 -10.29
C LEU A 220 11.72 -26.97 -9.61
N PRO A 221 12.82 -26.43 -10.17
CA PRO A 221 13.33 -25.14 -9.74
C PRO A 221 12.36 -24.02 -10.12
N SER A 222 12.45 -22.87 -9.44
CA SER A 222 11.67 -21.66 -9.75
C SER A 222 11.61 -21.31 -11.23
N SER A 223 12.69 -21.53 -11.99
CA SER A 223 12.76 -21.31 -13.44
C SER A 223 11.78 -22.15 -14.27
N GLY A 224 11.34 -23.30 -13.75
CA GLY A 224 10.38 -24.20 -14.41
C GLY A 224 8.93 -24.04 -13.92
N LEU A 225 8.65 -23.10 -13.01
CA LEU A 225 7.31 -22.88 -12.46
C LEU A 225 6.47 -21.95 -13.35
N SER A 226 5.15 -22.16 -13.31
CA SER A 226 4.18 -21.26 -13.94
C SER A 226 4.14 -19.91 -13.23
N ASP A 227 3.72 -18.85 -13.94
CA ASP A 227 3.58 -17.52 -13.34
C ASP A 227 2.54 -17.52 -12.21
N GLY A 228 1.42 -18.23 -12.38
CA GLY A 228 0.40 -18.39 -11.34
C GLY A 228 0.94 -19.06 -10.07
N THR A 229 1.75 -20.12 -10.21
CA THR A 229 2.42 -20.74 -9.05
C THR A 229 3.33 -19.75 -8.34
N LEU A 230 4.19 -19.03 -9.08
CA LEU A 230 5.12 -18.07 -8.49
C LEU A 230 4.39 -16.91 -7.81
N ASN A 231 3.30 -16.41 -8.38
CA ASN A 231 2.48 -15.35 -7.80
C ASN A 231 1.78 -15.82 -6.51
N ILE A 232 1.23 -17.04 -6.49
CA ILE A 232 0.65 -17.62 -5.26
C ILE A 232 1.70 -17.65 -4.15
N LEU A 233 2.92 -18.13 -4.42
CA LEU A 233 3.99 -18.16 -3.42
C LEU A 233 4.40 -16.75 -2.96
N ALA A 234 4.50 -15.80 -3.90
CA ALA A 234 4.89 -14.42 -3.63
C ALA A 234 3.84 -13.66 -2.80
N LEU A 235 2.55 -13.92 -3.00
CA LEU A 235 1.49 -13.26 -2.25
C LEU A 235 1.23 -13.94 -0.89
N THR A 236 1.29 -15.27 -0.83
CA THR A 236 1.00 -16.01 0.40
C THR A 236 2.08 -15.91 1.47
N ILE A 237 3.32 -15.55 1.09
CA ILE A 237 4.41 -15.37 2.07
C ILE A 237 4.27 -14.07 2.87
N LEU A 238 3.46 -13.10 2.42
CA LEU A 238 3.44 -11.74 2.97
C LEU A 238 3.30 -11.69 4.50
N PRO A 239 2.38 -12.43 5.16
CA PRO A 239 2.24 -12.42 6.63
C PRO A 239 3.52 -12.77 7.39
N TYR A 240 4.41 -13.51 6.74
CA TYR A 240 5.62 -14.09 7.33
C TYR A 240 6.88 -13.29 6.97
N VAL A 241 6.75 -12.21 6.20
CA VAL A 241 7.90 -11.38 5.81
C VAL A 241 8.24 -10.42 6.95
N THR A 242 9.46 -10.51 7.46
CA THR A 242 9.98 -9.55 8.43
C THR A 242 10.20 -8.18 7.79
N SER A 243 9.83 -7.12 8.51
CA SER A 243 10.03 -5.72 8.09
C SER A 243 9.30 -5.36 6.80
N LEU A 244 8.00 -5.66 6.72
CA LEU A 244 7.15 -5.13 5.66
C LEU A 244 7.08 -3.59 5.69
N PRO A 245 6.93 -2.95 4.52
CA PRO A 245 6.64 -1.52 4.44
C PRO A 245 5.23 -1.25 4.97
N GLN A 246 5.05 -0.14 5.69
CA GLN A 246 3.76 0.24 6.30
C GLN A 246 2.58 0.29 5.31
N ILE A 247 2.84 0.51 4.02
CA ILE A 247 1.85 0.51 2.95
C ILE A 247 2.32 -0.43 1.83
N ILE A 248 1.46 -1.36 1.45
CA ILE A 248 1.64 -2.22 0.29
C ILE A 248 0.49 -1.95 -0.67
N THR A 249 0.81 -1.72 -1.93
CA THR A 249 -0.20 -1.58 -3.00
C THR A 249 -0.06 -2.76 -3.96
N LEU A 250 -1.20 -3.36 -4.29
CA LEU A 250 -1.35 -4.50 -5.18
C LEU A 250 -2.28 -4.10 -6.32
N GLU A 251 -1.86 -4.37 -7.55
CA GLU A 251 -2.70 -4.16 -8.73
C GLU A 251 -3.16 -5.51 -9.26
N GLU A 252 -4.46 -5.76 -9.19
CA GLU A 252 -5.11 -6.99 -9.67
C GLU A 252 -4.31 -8.26 -9.33
N PRO A 253 -4.00 -8.50 -8.04
CA PRO A 253 -3.10 -9.59 -7.65
C PRO A 253 -3.66 -10.98 -7.97
N GLU A 254 -4.94 -11.11 -8.32
CA GLU A 254 -5.59 -12.32 -8.81
C GLU A 254 -5.30 -12.64 -10.29
N ASN A 255 -4.72 -11.71 -11.05
CA ASN A 255 -4.49 -11.89 -12.48
C ASN A 255 -3.57 -13.09 -12.76
N GLY A 256 -4.03 -13.97 -13.66
CA GLY A 256 -3.29 -15.17 -14.04
C GLY A 256 -3.28 -16.28 -12.98
N ILE A 257 -4.06 -16.14 -11.90
CA ILE A 257 -4.24 -17.16 -10.87
C ILE A 257 -5.55 -17.92 -11.10
N HIS A 258 -5.50 -19.23 -10.84
CA HIS A 258 -6.69 -20.06 -10.92
C HIS A 258 -7.72 -19.63 -9.85
N PRO A 259 -9.02 -19.51 -10.19
CA PRO A 259 -10.07 -19.11 -9.26
C PRO A 259 -10.04 -19.77 -7.88
N SER A 260 -9.77 -21.08 -7.83
CA SER A 260 -9.73 -21.84 -6.57
C SER A 260 -8.59 -21.45 -5.62
N ALA A 261 -7.57 -20.74 -6.12
CA ALA A 261 -6.43 -20.31 -5.33
C ALA A 261 -6.56 -18.86 -4.81
N ILE A 262 -7.53 -18.10 -5.33
CA ILE A 262 -7.73 -16.68 -4.97
C ILE A 262 -8.08 -16.55 -3.48
N GLU A 263 -8.91 -17.45 -2.95
CA GLU A 263 -9.30 -17.41 -1.54
C GLU A 263 -8.09 -17.51 -0.60
N ALA A 264 -7.17 -18.46 -0.84
CA ALA A 264 -5.95 -18.61 -0.05
C ALA A 264 -5.05 -17.36 -0.11
N ILE A 265 -4.97 -16.71 -1.26
CA ILE A 265 -4.24 -15.45 -1.41
C ILE A 265 -4.89 -14.34 -0.58
N LEU A 266 -6.22 -14.22 -0.62
CA LEU A 266 -6.94 -13.20 0.15
C LEU A 266 -6.83 -13.45 1.65
N GLN A 267 -6.88 -14.72 2.09
CA GLN A 267 -6.61 -15.09 3.48
C GLN A 267 -5.20 -14.68 3.90
N ALA A 268 -4.19 -14.92 3.06
CA ALA A 268 -2.83 -14.47 3.34
C ALA A 268 -2.75 -12.93 3.44
N ILE A 269 -3.33 -12.20 2.49
CA ILE A 269 -3.33 -10.73 2.51
C ILE A 269 -4.02 -10.19 3.76
N GLN A 270 -5.13 -10.81 4.18
CA GLN A 270 -5.86 -10.41 5.39
C GLN A 270 -5.12 -10.71 6.69
N ALA A 271 -4.19 -11.68 6.69
CA ALA A 271 -3.37 -12.04 7.84
C ALA A 271 -2.14 -11.13 8.03
N VAL A 272 -1.94 -10.12 7.17
CA VAL A 272 -0.86 -9.13 7.34
C VAL A 272 -1.29 -8.06 8.35
N ASP A 273 -0.67 -8.08 9.54
CA ASP A 273 -1.04 -7.17 10.64
C ASP A 273 -0.29 -5.82 10.62
N ASP A 274 1.00 -5.84 10.28
CA ASP A 274 1.89 -4.67 10.42
C ASP A 274 1.92 -3.74 9.19
N SER A 275 1.02 -3.94 8.22
CA SER A 275 1.01 -3.18 6.97
C SER A 275 -0.40 -2.97 6.44
N GLN A 276 -0.68 -1.75 5.98
CA GLN A 276 -1.92 -1.46 5.28
C GLN A 276 -1.79 -1.90 3.82
N ILE A 277 -2.61 -2.85 3.38
CA ILE A 277 -2.62 -3.33 2.00
C ILE A 277 -3.77 -2.69 1.23
N TRP A 278 -3.45 -2.06 0.10
CA TRP A 278 -4.43 -1.58 -0.87
C TRP A 278 -4.39 -2.45 -2.10
N LEU A 279 -5.57 -2.83 -2.56
CA LEU A 279 -5.74 -3.76 -3.67
C LEU A 279 -6.73 -3.16 -4.66
N THR A 280 -6.35 -3.10 -5.94
CA THR A 280 -7.30 -2.84 -7.03
C THR A 280 -7.75 -4.16 -7.65
N THR A 281 -9.02 -4.27 -8.00
CA THR A 281 -9.58 -5.49 -8.57
C THR A 281 -10.82 -5.20 -9.42
N HIS A 282 -10.98 -5.98 -10.48
CA HIS A 282 -12.23 -6.12 -11.23
C HIS A 282 -12.82 -7.54 -11.09
N SER A 283 -12.30 -8.36 -10.17
CA SER A 283 -12.68 -9.75 -10.00
C SER A 283 -13.89 -9.93 -9.09
N PRO A 284 -15.00 -10.51 -9.60
CA PRO A 284 -16.13 -10.89 -8.76
C PRO A 284 -15.75 -11.81 -7.59
N ILE A 285 -14.74 -12.67 -7.78
CA ILE A 285 -14.30 -13.62 -6.75
C ILE A 285 -13.64 -12.87 -5.60
N VAL A 286 -12.82 -11.86 -5.89
CA VAL A 286 -12.22 -11.03 -4.83
C VAL A 286 -13.30 -10.28 -4.05
N LEU A 287 -14.27 -9.70 -4.76
CA LEU A 287 -15.39 -8.99 -4.13
C LEU A 287 -16.24 -9.91 -3.25
N ALA A 288 -16.47 -11.16 -3.67
CA ALA A 288 -17.23 -12.14 -2.87
C ALA A 288 -16.57 -12.48 -1.53
N HIS A 289 -15.25 -12.33 -1.40
CA HIS A 289 -14.48 -12.61 -0.18
C HIS A 289 -14.05 -11.34 0.58
N THR A 290 -14.55 -10.18 0.17
CA THR A 290 -14.18 -8.89 0.75
C THR A 290 -15.35 -8.28 1.51
N ARG A 291 -15.09 -7.77 2.71
CA ARG A 291 -16.09 -7.08 3.53
C ARG A 291 -16.44 -5.73 2.90
N LEU A 292 -17.72 -5.38 2.94
CA LEU A 292 -18.22 -4.15 2.34
C LEU A 292 -17.58 -2.86 2.91
N ASP A 293 -17.24 -2.86 4.21
CA ASP A 293 -16.56 -1.74 4.86
C ASP A 293 -15.10 -1.55 4.41
N ASN A 294 -14.50 -2.59 3.83
CA ASN A 294 -13.13 -2.59 3.31
C ASN A 294 -13.10 -2.28 1.79
N MET A 295 -14.24 -1.86 1.21
CA MET A 295 -14.34 -1.57 -0.21
C MET A 295 -14.46 -0.08 -0.48
N LEU A 296 -13.78 0.36 -1.54
CA LEU A 296 -13.97 1.66 -2.18
C LEU A 296 -14.39 1.44 -3.64
N CYS A 297 -15.65 1.72 -3.94
CA CYS A 297 -16.19 1.60 -5.30
C CYS A 297 -15.85 2.87 -6.08
N MET A 298 -15.09 2.75 -7.16
CA MET A 298 -14.69 3.87 -8.01
C MET A 298 -15.40 3.81 -9.37
N ARG A 299 -15.88 4.96 -9.84
CA ARG A 299 -16.51 5.11 -11.16
C ARG A 299 -16.04 6.40 -11.82
N VAL A 300 -15.82 6.33 -13.13
CA VAL A 300 -15.64 7.51 -13.99
C VAL A 300 -17.03 7.95 -14.48
N ASN A 301 -17.35 9.22 -14.30
CA ASN A 301 -18.59 9.84 -14.75
C ASN A 301 -18.46 10.33 -16.22
N ASP A 302 -19.58 10.67 -16.84
CA ASP A 302 -19.62 11.15 -18.24
C ASP A 302 -18.86 12.48 -18.44
N ASP A 303 -18.70 13.26 -17.37
CA ASP A 303 -17.94 14.52 -17.34
C ASP A 303 -16.44 14.32 -17.01
N ASN A 304 -15.96 13.07 -16.97
CA ASN A 304 -14.61 12.65 -16.60
C ASN A 304 -14.20 12.85 -15.15
N SER A 305 -15.14 13.23 -14.28
CA SER A 305 -14.90 13.17 -12.86
C SER A 305 -14.84 11.73 -12.35
N VAL A 306 -14.06 11.50 -11.30
CA VAL A 306 -14.02 10.21 -10.60
C VAL A 306 -14.80 10.32 -9.31
N ASN A 307 -15.79 9.46 -9.14
CA ASN A 307 -16.51 9.27 -7.89
C ASN A 307 -15.99 8.03 -7.18
N ALA A 308 -15.72 8.13 -5.88
CA ALA A 308 -15.29 7.02 -5.05
C ALA A 308 -16.15 6.93 -3.78
N ILE A 309 -16.91 5.85 -3.65
CA ILE A 309 -17.89 5.67 -2.58
C ILE A 309 -17.47 4.46 -1.74
N VAL A 310 -17.48 4.58 -0.41
CA VAL A 310 -17.32 3.40 0.47
C VAL A 310 -18.39 2.39 0.14
N GLY A 311 -18.04 1.11 0.07
CA GLY A 311 -19.00 0.04 -0.15
C GLY A 311 -20.22 0.16 0.76
N SER A 312 -20.02 0.41 2.05
CA SER A 312 -21.12 0.52 3.03
C SER A 312 -21.99 1.77 2.89
N LYS A 313 -21.51 2.78 2.15
CA LYS A 313 -22.28 3.98 1.79
C LYS A 313 -22.87 3.90 0.38
N HIS A 314 -22.59 2.85 -0.37
CA HIS A 314 -23.03 2.73 -1.76
C HIS A 314 -24.56 2.69 -1.85
N PRO A 315 -25.23 3.61 -2.59
CA PRO A 315 -26.69 3.76 -2.57
C PRO A 315 -27.45 2.48 -2.90
N ARG A 316 -26.93 1.66 -3.82
CA ARG A 316 -27.55 0.37 -4.22
C ARG A 316 -27.28 -0.78 -3.23
N LEU A 317 -26.38 -0.59 -2.28
CA LEU A 317 -26.03 -1.60 -1.27
C LEU A 317 -26.53 -1.26 0.14
N GLN A 318 -27.09 -0.06 0.37
CA GLN A 318 -27.61 0.33 1.69
C GLN A 318 -28.71 -0.59 2.21
N ALA A 319 -29.55 -1.14 1.32
CA ALA A 319 -30.60 -2.10 1.65
C ALA A 319 -30.17 -3.57 1.47
N TRP A 320 -28.91 -3.83 1.09
CA TRP A 320 -28.42 -5.17 0.88
C TRP A 320 -28.18 -5.89 2.22
N GLN A 321 -28.83 -7.03 2.40
CA GLN A 321 -28.80 -7.81 3.65
C GLN A 321 -27.93 -9.07 3.55
N GLY A 322 -27.05 -9.18 2.55
CA GLY A 322 -26.15 -10.33 2.40
C GLY A 322 -26.73 -11.55 1.67
N GLY A 323 -27.93 -11.45 1.07
CA GLY A 323 -28.58 -12.59 0.41
C GLY A 323 -27.96 -13.04 -0.92
N ILE A 324 -27.35 -12.11 -1.67
CA ILE A 324 -26.62 -12.35 -2.93
C ILE A 324 -25.19 -11.85 -2.71
N ASP A 325 -24.15 -12.61 -3.04
CA ASP A 325 -22.77 -12.18 -2.83
C ASP A 325 -22.42 -10.95 -3.69
N LEU A 326 -21.45 -10.16 -3.21
CA LEU A 326 -21.03 -8.91 -3.86
C LEU A 326 -20.44 -9.14 -5.26
N GLY A 327 -19.81 -10.29 -5.49
CA GLY A 327 -19.29 -10.67 -6.80
C GLY A 327 -20.40 -10.81 -7.83
N THR A 328 -21.48 -11.51 -7.48
CA THR A 328 -22.66 -11.67 -8.33
C THR A 328 -23.31 -10.31 -8.64
N LEU A 329 -23.44 -9.42 -7.65
CA LEU A 329 -23.98 -8.07 -7.87
C LEU A 329 -23.11 -7.24 -8.82
N PHE A 330 -21.79 -7.32 -8.66
CA PHE A 330 -20.84 -6.64 -9.54
C PHE A 330 -20.93 -7.17 -10.98
N ALA A 331 -20.92 -8.50 -11.15
CA ALA A 331 -21.03 -9.16 -12.46
C ALA A 331 -22.36 -8.85 -13.17
N ALA A 332 -23.45 -8.66 -12.42
CA ALA A 332 -24.75 -8.24 -12.95
C ALA A 332 -24.84 -6.74 -13.31
N GLY A 333 -23.76 -5.97 -13.11
CA GLY A 333 -23.73 -4.53 -13.37
C GLY A 333 -24.49 -3.69 -12.33
N VAL A 334 -24.81 -4.26 -11.16
CA VAL A 334 -25.52 -3.52 -10.10
C VAL A 334 -24.62 -2.44 -9.51
N LEU A 335 -23.30 -2.61 -9.56
CA LEU A 335 -22.32 -1.65 -9.05
C LEU A 335 -21.72 -0.72 -10.12
N SER A 336 -22.13 -0.89 -11.39
CA SER A 336 -21.71 -0.02 -12.52
C SER A 336 -22.58 1.22 -12.69
#